data_AF-A0A8T4YM90-F1
#
_entry.id   AF-A0A8T4YM90-F1
#
_cell.length_a   1.000
_cell.length_b   1.000
_cell.length_c   1.000
_cell.angle_alpha   90.00
_cell.angle_beta   90.00
_cell.angle_gamma   90.00
#
_symmetry.space_group_name_H-M   'P 1'
#
loop_
_entity.id
_entity.type
_entity.pdbx_description
1 polymer ?
#
loop_
_entity_poly.entity_id
_entity_poly.type
_entity_poly.pdbx_seq_one_letter_code
_entity_poly.pdbx_strand_id
1 'polypeptide(L)' 'MILRLLEFREMCVCEVMTALGLTQPTASHHLGILENVGLIKSRKKAKWVFYSITNPELIEAMHKLNLF' A
#
# COMPACT_ATOMS: atom_id res chain seq x y z
N MET A 1 7.75 2.79 3.33
CA MET A 1 7.00 2.35 4.53
C MET A 1 5.70 1.63 4.20
N ILE A 2 4.72 2.22 3.51
CA ILE A 2 3.46 1.53 3.14
C ILE A 2 3.70 0.32 2.21
N LEU A 3 4.58 0.45 1.21
CA LEU A 3 4.89 -0.65 0.28
C LEU A 3 5.43 -1.90 0.98
N ARG A 4 6.24 -1.75 2.04
CA ARG A 4 6.69 -2.86 2.90
C ARG A 4 5.50 -3.60 3.54
N LEU A 5 4.52 -2.87 4.05
CA LEU A 5 3.34 -3.51 4.66
C LEU A 5 2.54 -4.32 3.63
N LEU A 6 2.38 -3.76 2.43
CA LEU A 6 1.62 -4.37 1.34
C LEU A 6 2.35 -5.54 0.68
N GLU A 7 3.67 -5.65 0.86
CA GLU A 7 4.48 -6.82 0.49
C GLU A 7 4.08 -8.05 1.30
N PHE A 8 3.76 -7.88 2.58
CA PHE A 8 3.33 -8.99 3.44
C PHE A 8 1.89 -9.45 3.15
N ARG A 9 0.96 -8.51 2.97
CA ARG A 9 -0.45 -8.79 2.65
C ARG A 9 -1.21 -7.55 2.19
N GLU A 10 -2.38 -7.77 1.57
CA GLU A 10 -3.33 -6.68 1.34
C GLU A 10 -3.83 -6.07 2.67
N MET A 11 -4.03 -4.76 2.68
CA MET A 11 -4.47 -4.01 3.87
C MET A 11 -5.53 -2.96 3.53
N CYS A 12 -6.47 -2.73 4.45
CA CYS A 12 -7.37 -1.57 4.42
C CYS A 12 -6.67 -0.29 4.89
N VAL A 13 -7.30 0.86 4.64
CA VAL A 13 -6.83 2.17 5.16
C VAL A 13 -6.64 2.12 6.70
N CYS A 14 -7.54 1.44 7.40
CA CYS A 14 -7.53 1.27 8.85
C CYS A 14 -6.30 0.53 9.37
N GLU A 15 -5.91 -0.54 8.70
CA GLU A 15 -4.74 -1.34 9.05
C GLU A 15 -3.46 -0.55 8.78
N VAL A 16 -3.38 0.18 7.66
CA VAL A 16 -2.24 1.05 7.35
C VAL A 16 -2.10 2.17 8.37
N MET A 17 -3.20 2.81 8.77
CA MET A 17 -3.21 3.81 9.84
C MET A 17 -2.64 3.25 11.14
N THR A 18 -3.15 2.08 11.55
CA THR A 18 -2.77 1.44 12.81
C THR A 18 -1.30 1.03 12.80
N ALA A 19 -0.84 0.41 11.71
CA ALA A 19 0.53 -0.07 11.58
C ALA A 19 1.57 1.05 11.56
N LEU A 20 1.19 2.25 11.08
CA LEU A 20 2.11 3.37 10.87
C LEU A 20 1.88 4.55 11.81
N GLY A 21 0.90 4.46 12.73
CA GLY A 21 0.53 5.58 13.60
C GLY A 21 0.02 6.80 12.83
N LEU A 22 -0.63 6.60 11.67
CA LEU A 22 -1.10 7.69 10.81
C LEU A 22 -2.58 8.00 11.05
N THR A 23 -2.94 9.26 10.80
CA THR A 23 -4.35 9.66 10.69
C THR A 23 -4.96 9.08 9.39
N GLN A 24 -6.30 8.97 9.35
CA GLN A 24 -6.99 8.49 8.15
C GLN A 24 -6.72 9.35 6.92
N PRO A 25 -6.80 10.70 6.98
CA PRO A 25 -6.51 11.53 5.81
C PRO A 25 -5.09 11.31 5.28
N THR A 26 -4.09 11.20 6.16
CA THR A 26 -2.70 10.95 5.76
C THR A 26 -2.52 9.58 5.12
N ALA A 27 -3.06 8.53 5.73
CA ALA A 27 -2.98 7.17 5.18
C ALA A 27 -3.68 7.08 3.81
N SER A 28 -4.88 7.64 3.69
CA SER A 28 -5.63 7.67 2.44
C SER A 28 -4.93 8.47 1.36
N HIS A 29 -4.30 9.60 1.72
CA HIS A 29 -3.55 10.43 0.77
C HIS A 29 -2.36 9.67 0.18
N HIS A 30 -1.55 9.03 1.03
CA HIS A 30 -0.41 8.24 0.55
C HIS A 30 -0.84 7.03 -0.29
N LEU A 31 -1.89 6.31 0.11
CA LEU A 31 -2.43 5.20 -0.68
C LEU A 31 -2.95 5.69 -2.04
N GLY A 32 -3.63 6.84 -2.09
CA GLY A 32 -4.08 7.45 -3.34
C GLY A 32 -2.92 7.84 -4.26
N ILE A 33 -1.84 8.41 -3.73
CA ILE A 33 -0.64 8.72 -4.53
C ILE A 33 -0.07 7.44 -5.14
N LEU A 34 0.14 6.40 -4.32
CA LEU A 34 0.71 5.12 -4.77
C LEU A 34 -0.17 4.42 -5.80
N GLU A 35 -1.49 4.52 -5.67
CA GLU A 35 -2.45 3.98 -6.64
C GLU A 35 -2.42 4.76 -7.95
N ASN A 36 -2.39 6.10 -7.88
CA ASN A 36 -2.34 6.97 -9.05
C ASN A 36 -1.07 6.75 -9.90
N VAL A 37 0.06 6.44 -9.28
CA VAL A 37 1.30 6.10 -10.00
C VAL A 37 1.40 4.60 -10.37
N GLY A 38 0.34 3.82 -10.10
CA GLY A 38 0.22 2.41 -10.51
C GLY A 38 1.02 1.41 -9.68
N LEU A 39 1.65 1.83 -8.56
CA LEU A 39 2.45 0.93 -7.72
C LEU A 39 1.59 -0.04 -6.91
N ILE A 40 0.38 0.39 -6.55
CA ILE A 40 -0.60 -0.42 -5.85
C ILE A 40 -1.94 -0.38 -6.59
N LYS A 41 -2.78 -1.37 -6.31
CA LYS A 41 -4.16 -1.46 -6.79
C LYS A 41 -5.10 -1.66 -5.62
N SER A 42 -6.31 -1.11 -5.73
CA SER A 42 -7.36 -1.34 -4.77
C SER A 42 -8.36 -2.40 -5.23
N ARG A 43 -8.98 -3.08 -4.25
CA ARG A 43 -10.09 -4.00 -4.44
C ARG A 43 -11.13 -3.77 -3.37
N LYS A 44 -12.38 -3.62 -3.78
CA LYS A 44 -13.51 -3.49 -2.84
C LYS A 44 -13.96 -4.88 -2.37
N LYS A 45 -14.05 -5.08 -1.05
CA LYS A 45 -14.62 -6.28 -0.42
C LYS A 45 -15.63 -5.86 0.64
N ALA A 46 -16.91 -6.04 0.32
CA ALA A 46 -18.03 -5.53 1.11
C ALA A 46 -17.91 -4.01 1.35
N LYS A 47 -17.78 -3.60 2.62
CA LYS A 47 -17.67 -2.19 3.03
C LYS A 47 -16.23 -1.66 2.97
N TRP A 48 -15.24 -2.50 2.73
CA TRP A 48 -13.83 -2.16 2.85
C TRP A 48 -13.15 -2.08 1.48
N VAL A 49 -12.14 -1.22 1.38
CA VAL A 49 -11.21 -1.14 0.26
C VAL A 49 -9.87 -1.66 0.74
N PHE A 50 -9.37 -2.69 0.07
CA PHE A 50 -8.07 -3.30 0.35
C PHE A 50 -7.09 -2.91 -0.74
N TYR A 51 -5.85 -2.61 -0.35
CA TYR A 51 -4.77 -2.23 -1.24
C TYR A 51 -3.74 -3.36 -1.31
N SER A 52 -3.16 -3.57 -2.49
CA SER A 52 -2.11 -4.58 -2.73
C SER A 52 -1.15 -4.09 -3.81
N ILE A 53 0.07 -4.62 -3.84
CA ILE A 53 1.05 -4.30 -4.90
C ILE A 53 0.52 -4.75 -6.27
N THR A 54 0.71 -3.90 -7.29
CA THR A 54 0.20 -4.18 -8.64
C THR A 54 0.98 -5.28 -9.35
N ASN A 55 2.32 -5.21 -9.31
CA ASN A 55 3.24 -6.12 -10.00
C ASN A 55 4.31 -6.66 -9.03
N PRO A 56 4.46 -7.98 -8.85
CA PRO A 56 5.55 -8.57 -8.08
C PRO A 56 6.96 -8.15 -8.53
N GLU A 57 7.17 -7.90 -9.83
CA GLU A 57 8.47 -7.42 -10.35
C GLU A 57 8.87 -6.05 -9.79
N LEU A 58 7.89 -5.25 -9.37
CA LEU A 58 8.15 -3.98 -8.66
C LEU A 58 8.92 -4.23 -7.37
N ILE A 59 8.61 -5.31 -6.65
CA ILE A 59 9.29 -5.66 -5.40
C ILE A 59 10.73 -6.05 -5.68
N GLU A 60 10.97 -6.86 -6.71
CA GLU A 60 12.33 -7.18 -7.13
C GLU A 60 13.14 -5.94 -7.52
N ALA A 61 12.53 -5.00 -8.26
CA ALA A 61 13.17 -3.75 -8.62
C ALA A 61 13.51 -2.89 -7.39
N MET A 62 12.59 -2.80 -6.42
CA MET A 62 12.82 -2.08 -5.17
C MET A 62 13.92 -2.71 -4.31
N HIS A 63 14.04 -4.05 -4.30
CA HIS A 63 15.14 -4.76 -3.63
C HIS A 63 16.49 -4.40 -4.27
N LYS A 64 16.57 -4.37 -5.60
CA LYS A 64 17.80 -4.01 -6.33
C LYS A 64 18.25 -2.56 -6.11
N LEU A 65 17.31 -1.66 -5.78
CA LEU A 65 17.57 -0.24 -5.56
C LEU A 65 17.93 0.10 -4.08
N ASN A 66 18.07 -0.89 -3.20
CA ASN A 66 18.25 -0.69 -1.75
C ASN A 66 17.21 0.26 -1.13
N LEU A 67 15.97 0.24 -1.63
CA LEU A 67 14.86 1.02 -1.07
C LEU A 67 14.28 0.41 0.21
N PHE A 68 15.04 -0.48 0.83
CA PHE A 68 14.61 -1.55 1.71
C PHE A 68 15.71 -2.00 2.65
#